data_AF-V7C0P4-F1
#
_entry.id   AF-V7C0P4-F1
#
_cell.length_a   1.000
_cell.length_b   1.000
_cell.length_c   1.000
_cell.angle_alpha   90.00
_cell.angle_beta   90.00
_cell.angle_gamma   90.00
#
_symmetry.space_group_name_H-M   'P 1'
#
loop_
_entity.id
_entity.type
_entity.pdbx_description
1 polymer ?
#
loop_
_entity_poly.entity_id
_entity_poly.type
_entity_poly.pdbx_seq_one_letter_code
_entity_poly.pdbx_strand_id
1 'polypeptide(L)'
;FMETSFNTMMMIVSGKRFYGDDCDVSDVEKAKEFRDILREMVALAGVNNRGDFLSFMRWFDFDNLEKRLKNIGKRIDAFLQSLIDESRIANKSDNTMINQLLLQQRSQPQQYTDQIIKGLCM
;
A
#
# COMPACT_ATOMS: atom_id res chain seq x y z
N PHE A 1 11.48 12.73 -0.30
CA PHE A 1 10.76 12.59 -1.59
C PHE A 1 9.77 11.44 -1.55
N MET A 2 10.20 10.17 -1.47
CA MET A 2 9.28 9.02 -1.46
C MET A 2 8.25 9.07 -0.32
N GLU A 3 8.66 9.33 0.93
CA GLU A 3 7.71 9.43 2.06
C GLU A 3 6.61 10.49 1.83
N THR A 4 6.97 11.64 1.27
CA THR A 4 6.04 12.72 0.93
C THR A 4 5.10 12.33 -0.21
N SER A 5 5.63 11.74 -1.30
CA SER A 5 4.83 11.27 -2.43
C SER A 5 3.82 10.19 -2.02
N PHE A 6 4.24 9.25 -1.17
CA PHE A 6 3.36 8.23 -0.62
C PHE A 6 2.30 8.80 0.30
N ASN A 7 2.64 9.78 1.15
CA ASN A 7 1.65 10.46 1.97
C ASN A 7 0.58 11.18 1.11
N THR A 8 0.99 11.83 0.02
CA THR A 8 0.06 12.42 -0.96
C THR A 8 -0.81 11.36 -1.63
N MET A 9 -0.22 10.24 -2.04
CA MET A 9 -0.95 9.10 -2.63
C MET A 9 -2.01 8.55 -1.66
N MET A 10 -1.66 8.35 -0.39
CA MET A 10 -2.60 7.86 0.61
C MET A 10 -3.75 8.83 0.87
N MET A 11 -3.49 10.13 0.83
CA MET A 11 -4.55 11.14 0.94
C MET A 11 -5.55 11.03 -0.23
N ILE A 12 -5.09 10.72 -1.45
CA ILE A 12 -5.97 10.51 -2.61
C ILE A 12 -6.74 9.18 -2.47
N VAL A 13 -6.04 8.12 -2.06
CA VAL A 13 -6.58 6.76 -2.02
C VAL A 13 -7.63 6.60 -0.92
N SER A 14 -7.29 6.97 0.31
CA SER A 14 -8.13 6.74 1.49
C SER A 14 -8.63 8.01 2.16
N GLY A 15 -8.18 9.20 1.75
CA GLY A 15 -8.49 10.45 2.44
C GLY A 15 -7.68 10.65 3.73
N LYS A 16 -6.81 9.71 4.10
CA LYS A 16 -6.09 9.71 5.38
C LYS A 16 -4.65 10.21 5.23
N ARG A 17 -4.16 10.89 6.27
CA ARG A 17 -2.76 11.31 6.41
C ARG A 17 -2.04 10.33 7.34
N PHE A 18 -0.93 9.77 6.86
CA PHE A 18 -0.10 8.83 7.63
C PHE A 18 1.27 9.43 8.02
N TYR A 19 1.49 10.71 7.74
CA TYR A 19 2.70 11.46 8.07
C TYR A 19 2.38 12.90 8.53
N GLY A 20 3.14 13.41 9.50
CA GLY A 20 3.02 14.77 10.05
C GLY A 20 2.30 14.86 11.40
N ASP A 21 2.22 16.07 11.98
CA ASP A 21 1.56 16.34 13.27
C ASP A 21 0.03 16.27 13.19
N ASP A 22 -0.54 16.38 11.98
CA ASP A 22 -1.98 16.23 11.70
C ASP A 22 -2.38 14.76 11.42
N CYS A 23 -1.62 13.77 11.91
CA CYS A 23 -2.05 12.37 11.81
C CYS A 23 -3.31 12.17 12.67
N ASP A 24 -4.35 11.55 12.12
CA ASP A 24 -5.51 11.16 12.92
C ASP A 24 -5.04 10.22 14.04
N VAL A 25 -5.29 10.62 15.29
CA VAL A 25 -4.82 9.89 16.48
C VAL A 25 -5.37 8.45 16.52
N SER A 26 -6.55 8.23 15.91
CA SER A 26 -7.15 6.90 15.73
C SER A 26 -6.42 6.00 14.73
N ASP A 27 -5.54 6.55 13.90
CA ASP A 27 -4.83 5.84 12.83
C ASP A 27 -3.31 5.73 13.07
N VAL A 28 -2.82 6.07 14.27
CA VAL A 28 -1.37 6.08 14.58
C VAL A 28 -0.72 4.70 14.36
N GLU A 29 -1.40 3.61 14.73
CA GLU A 29 -0.89 2.25 14.52
C GLU A 29 -0.83 1.88 13.04
N LYS A 30 -1.85 2.23 12.26
CA LYS A 30 -1.86 2.07 10.79
C LYS A 30 -0.80 2.92 10.11
N ALA A 31 -0.59 4.14 10.59
CA ALA A 31 0.47 5.02 10.11
C ALA A 31 1.84 4.40 10.36
N LYS A 32 2.06 3.81 11.54
CA LYS A 32 3.30 3.08 11.84
C LYS A 32 3.49 1.89 10.90
N GLU A 33 2.46 1.05 10.73
CA GLU A 33 2.52 -0.09 9.82
C GLU A 33 2.83 0.33 8.38
N PHE A 34 2.15 1.37 7.90
CA PHE A 34 2.38 1.95 6.59
C PHE A 34 3.82 2.44 6.42
N ARG A 35 4.36 3.18 7.40
CA ARG A 35 5.77 3.65 7.38
C ARG A 35 6.76 2.49 7.35
N ASP A 36 6.49 1.43 8.10
CA ASP A 36 7.34 0.23 8.13
C ASP A 36 7.29 -0.52 6.80
N ILE A 37 6.13 -0.63 6.18
CA ILE A 37 5.97 -1.18 4.82
C ILE A 37 6.77 -0.35 3.82
N LEU A 38 6.61 0.98 3.81
CA LEU A 38 7.31 1.87 2.88
C LEU A 38 8.83 1.77 3.02
N ARG A 39 9.34 1.80 4.26
CA ARG A 39 10.78 1.68 4.52
C ARG A 39 11.35 0.38 3.96
N GLU A 40 10.65 -0.73 4.18
CA GLU A 40 11.09 -2.03 3.65
C GLU A 40 10.97 -2.09 2.12
N MET A 41 9.94 -1.49 1.53
CA MET A 41 9.75 -1.41 0.08
C MET A 41 10.87 -0.62 -0.59
N VAL A 42 11.21 0.55 -0.05
CA VAL A 42 12.30 1.39 -0.54
C VAL A 42 13.64 0.68 -0.41
N ALA A 43 13.89 0.00 0.71
CA ALA A 43 15.09 -0.80 0.89
C ALA A 43 15.20 -1.92 -0.15
N LEU A 44 14.12 -2.66 -0.42
CA LEU A 44 14.11 -3.72 -1.42
C LEU A 44 14.21 -3.17 -2.86
N ALA A 45 13.61 -2.03 -3.15
CA ALA A 45 13.69 -1.37 -4.46
C ALA A 45 15.10 -0.80 -4.75
N GLY A 46 15.78 -0.27 -3.72
CA GLY A 46 17.15 0.25 -3.83
C GLY A 46 18.21 -0.84 -4.08
N VAL A 47 17.94 -2.08 -3.66
CA VAL A 47 18.78 -3.26 -3.98
C VAL A 47 18.71 -3.63 -5.47
N ASN A 48 17.74 -3.10 -6.22
CA ASN A 48 17.43 -3.51 -7.60
C ASN A 48 18.16 -2.70 -8.69
N ASN A 49 19.24 -1.98 -8.35
CA ASN A 49 20.04 -1.26 -9.33
C ASN A 49 20.73 -2.28 -10.27
N ARG A 50 20.36 -2.26 -11.55
CA ARG A 50 20.62 -3.34 -12.53
C ARG A 50 22.11 -3.67 -12.74
N GLY A 51 23.01 -2.73 -12.48
CA GLY A 51 24.47 -2.93 -12.58
C GLY A 51 25.03 -3.84 -11.48
N ASP A 52 24.41 -3.82 -10.29
CA ASP A 52 24.75 -4.72 -9.19
C ASP A 52 24.06 -6.07 -9.40
N PHE A 53 22.77 -6.06 -9.79
CA PHE A 53 21.91 -7.25 -9.93
C PHE A 53 22.51 -8.39 -10.79
N LEU A 54 23.16 -8.04 -11.91
CA LEU A 54 23.81 -9.01 -12.80
C LEU A 54 25.18 -9.48 -12.29
N SER A 55 25.87 -8.69 -11.48
CA SER A 55 27.25 -8.95 -11.05
C SER A 55 27.31 -9.78 -9.76
N PHE A 56 26.30 -9.66 -8.87
CA PHE A 56 26.25 -10.42 -7.60
C PHE A 56 25.37 -11.68 -7.65
N MET A 57 24.61 -11.89 -8.73
CA MET A 57 23.68 -13.02 -8.95
C MET A 57 24.29 -14.42 -8.75
N ARG A 58 25.62 -14.51 -8.76
CA ARG A 58 26.35 -15.77 -8.63
C ARG A 58 26.62 -16.18 -7.18
N TRP A 59 26.43 -15.29 -6.18
CA TRP A 59 26.90 -15.49 -4.80
C TRP A 59 25.87 -15.21 -3.67
N PHE A 60 24.66 -14.71 -3.93
CA PHE A 60 23.74 -14.27 -2.84
C PHE A 60 22.33 -14.88 -2.88
N ASP A 61 21.78 -15.10 -1.68
CA ASP A 61 20.51 -15.74 -1.29
C ASP A 61 19.23 -15.17 -1.98
N PHE A 62 18.93 -15.63 -3.19
CA PHE A 62 17.66 -15.32 -3.89
C PHE A 62 16.43 -15.73 -3.08
N ASP A 63 16.50 -16.86 -2.38
CA ASP A 63 15.41 -17.36 -1.54
C ASP A 63 15.05 -16.39 -0.41
N ASN A 64 16.03 -15.70 0.16
CA ASN A 64 15.79 -14.73 1.22
C ASN A 64 15.11 -13.46 0.68
N LEU A 65 15.53 -12.99 -0.50
CA LEU A 65 14.88 -11.85 -1.17
C LEU A 65 13.44 -12.19 -1.57
N GLU A 66 13.19 -13.37 -2.14
CA GLU A 66 11.85 -13.81 -2.49
C GLU A 66 10.94 -13.91 -1.25
N LYS A 67 11.44 -14.47 -0.14
CA LYS A 67 10.69 -14.53 1.13
C LYS A 67 10.32 -13.14 1.65
N ARG A 68 11.24 -12.19 1.60
CA ARG A 68 10.99 -10.79 2.02
C ARG A 68 9.99 -10.09 1.10
N LEU A 69 10.09 -10.28 -0.21
CA LEU A 69 9.12 -9.75 -1.19
C LEU A 69 7.72 -10.36 -0.99
N LYS A 70 7.62 -11.65 -0.69
CA LYS A 70 6.32 -12.27 -0.36
C LYS A 70 5.75 -11.71 0.95
N ASN A 71 6.60 -11.51 1.96
CA ASN A 71 6.18 -10.96 3.24
C ASN A 71 5.67 -9.52 3.10
N ILE A 72 6.39 -8.67 2.38
CA ILE A 72 5.97 -7.28 2.16
C ILE A 72 4.67 -7.21 1.35
N GLY A 73 4.52 -8.06 0.32
CA GLY A 73 3.28 -8.14 -0.46
C GLY A 73 2.06 -8.49 0.38
N LYS A 74 2.19 -9.45 1.31
CA LYS A 74 1.10 -9.81 2.26
C LYS A 74 0.71 -8.65 3.18
N ARG A 75 1.71 -7.93 3.71
CA ARG A 75 1.47 -6.78 4.59
C ARG A 75 0.76 -5.65 3.86
N ILE A 76 1.15 -5.38 2.61
CA ILE A 76 0.47 -4.38 1.78
C ILE A 76 -0.97 -4.79 1.46
N ASP A 77 -1.20 -6.06 1.07
CA ASP A 77 -2.55 -6.56 0.79
C ASP A 77 -3.48 -6.45 2.01
N ALA A 78 -2.96 -6.77 3.20
CA ALA A 78 -3.68 -6.63 4.46
C ALA A 78 -3.96 -5.16 4.81
N PHE A 79 -2.97 -4.29 4.64
CA PHE A 79 -3.11 -2.85 4.87
C PHE A 79 -4.19 -2.24 3.96
N LEU A 80 -4.16 -2.52 2.65
CA LEU A 80 -5.17 -2.02 1.72
C LEU A 80 -6.56 -2.61 1.99
N GLN A 81 -6.65 -3.89 2.36
CA GLN A 81 -7.92 -4.48 2.78
C GLN A 81 -8.51 -3.73 3.96
N SER A 82 -7.69 -3.39 4.95
CA SER A 82 -8.14 -2.66 6.14
C SER A 82 -8.75 -1.29 5.79
N LEU A 83 -8.25 -0.62 4.75
CA LEU A 83 -8.79 0.66 4.28
C LEU A 83 -10.11 0.48 3.52
N ILE A 84 -10.20 -0.57 2.70
CA ILE A 84 -11.44 -0.94 2.01
C ILE A 84 -12.55 -1.25 3.01
N ASP A 85 -12.24 -2.05 4.03
CA ASP A 85 -13.23 -2.47 5.04
C ASP A 85 -13.69 -1.29 5.91
N GLU A 86 -12.76 -0.40 6.31
CA GLU A 86 -13.11 0.85 7.00
C GLU A 86 -14.02 1.74 6.17
N SER A 87 -13.71 1.90 4.88
CA SER A 87 -14.53 2.70 3.96
C SER A 87 -15.96 2.14 3.84
N ARG A 88 -16.10 0.81 3.75
CA ARG A 88 -17.42 0.13 3.75
C ARG A 88 -18.22 0.41 5.01
N ILE A 89 -17.57 0.36 6.17
CA ILE A 89 -18.22 0.60 7.48
C ILE A 89 -18.61 2.06 7.63
N ALA A 90 -17.69 2.97 7.28
CA ALA A 90 -17.89 4.40 7.43
C ALA A 90 -19.08 4.90 6.61
N ASN A 91 -19.40 4.26 5.46
CA ASN A 91 -20.47 4.66 4.54
C ASN A 91 -20.45 6.16 4.21
N LYS A 92 -19.27 6.79 4.33
CA LYS A 92 -19.08 8.21 4.08
C LYS A 92 -19.00 8.43 2.57
N SER A 93 -19.65 9.49 2.10
CA SER A 93 -19.56 9.95 0.71
C SER A 93 -18.29 10.78 0.45
N ASP A 94 -17.18 10.43 1.11
CA ASP A 94 -15.92 11.14 0.91
C ASP A 94 -15.43 10.84 -0.50
N ASN A 95 -14.91 11.86 -1.21
CA ASN A 95 -14.49 11.73 -2.60
C ASN A 95 -13.09 11.07 -2.73
N THR A 96 -12.92 9.92 -2.09
CA THR A 96 -11.67 9.14 -2.11
C THR A 96 -11.72 8.10 -3.21
N MET A 97 -10.55 7.67 -3.70
CA MET A 97 -10.48 6.66 -4.75
C MET A 97 -11.12 5.33 -4.31
N ILE A 98 -10.89 4.88 -3.06
CA ILE A 98 -11.51 3.66 -2.53
C ILE A 98 -13.04 3.79 -2.53
N ASN A 99 -13.59 4.92 -2.10
CA ASN A 99 -15.04 5.12 -2.10
C ASN A 99 -15.62 5.07 -3.52
N GLN A 100 -14.97 5.72 -4.49
CA GLN A 100 -15.41 5.70 -5.89
C GLN A 100 -15.37 4.29 -6.49
N LEU A 101 -14.30 3.52 -6.22
CA LEU A 101 -14.18 2.14 -6.68
C LEU A 101 -15.19 1.21 -6.00
N LEU A 102 -15.51 1.44 -4.72
CA LEU A 102 -16.57 0.70 -4.03
C LEU A 102 -17.97 1.02 -4.55
N LEU A 103 -18.24 2.26 -4.97
CA LEU A 103 -19.47 2.60 -5.67
C LEU A 103 -19.59 1.82 -6.98
N GLN A 104 -18.49 1.72 -7.74
CA GLN A 104 -18.45 0.92 -8.96
C GLN A 104 -18.63 -0.58 -8.69
N GLN A 105 -18.08 -1.09 -7.58
CA GLN A 105 -18.29 -2.48 -7.13
C GLN A 105 -19.76 -2.80 -6.89
N ARG A 106 -20.58 -1.85 -6.39
CA ARG A 106 -22.02 -2.08 -6.21
C ARG A 106 -22.75 -2.31 -7.54
N SER A 107 -22.34 -1.63 -8.61
CA SER A 107 -22.96 -1.76 -9.94
C SER A 107 -22.36 -2.91 -10.76
N GLN A 108 -21.06 -3.17 -10.62
CA GLN A 108 -20.29 -4.13 -11.43
C GLN A 108 -19.39 -5.01 -10.54
N PRO A 109 -19.97 -5.85 -9.66
CA PRO A 109 -19.22 -6.56 -8.61
C PRO A 109 -18.17 -7.55 -9.15
N GLN A 110 -18.37 -8.09 -10.34
CA GLN A 110 -17.43 -9.01 -10.99
C GLN A 110 -16.20 -8.30 -11.57
N GLN A 111 -16.32 -7.00 -11.88
CA GLN A 111 -15.24 -6.20 -12.49
C GLN A 111 -14.45 -5.38 -11.46
N TYR A 112 -15.00 -5.17 -10.27
CA TYR A 112 -14.36 -4.43 -9.18
C TYR A 112 -14.28 -5.30 -7.94
N THR A 113 -13.64 -6.45 -8.05
CA THR A 113 -13.32 -7.28 -6.87
C THR A 113 -12.30 -6.56 -5.99
N ASP A 114 -12.22 -6.92 -4.71
CA ASP A 114 -11.28 -6.29 -3.78
C ASP A 114 -9.83 -6.36 -4.29
N GLN A 115 -9.47 -7.45 -4.97
CA GLN A 115 -8.15 -7.59 -5.60
C GLN A 115 -7.91 -6.58 -6.72
N ILE A 116 -8.93 -6.30 -7.55
CA ILE A 116 -8.84 -5.28 -8.60
C ILE A 116 -8.77 -3.89 -7.99
N ILE A 117 -9.58 -3.60 -6.96
CA ILE A 117 -9.56 -2.32 -6.26
C ILE A 117 -8.19 -2.05 -5.63
N LYS A 118 -7.62 -3.04 -4.94
CA LYS A 118 -6.26 -2.95 -4.38
C LYS A 118 -5.22 -2.71 -5.46
N GLY A 119 -5.30 -3.43 -6.58
CA GLY A 119 -4.39 -3.26 -7.71
C GLY A 119 -4.49 -1.89 -8.39
N LEU A 120 -5.67 -1.23 -8.36
CA LEU A 120 -5.84 0.12 -8.89
C LEU A 120 -5.34 1.20 -7.90
N CYS A 121 -5.34 0.92 -6.60
CA CYS A 121 -4.89 1.85 -5.57
C CYS A 121 -3.37 1.88 -5.38
N MET A 122 -2.60 1.00 -6.04
CA MET A 122 -1.16 0.85 -5.92
C MET A 122 -0.44 1.11 -7.24
#